data_AF-A0A8H7IE75-F1
#
_entry.id   AF-A0A8H7IE75-F1
#
_cell.length_a   1.000
_cell.length_b   1.000
_cell.length_c   1.000
_cell.angle_alpha   90.00
_cell.angle_beta   90.00
_cell.angle_gamma   90.00
#
_symmetry.space_group_name_H-M   'P 1'
#
loop_
_entity.id
_entity.type
_entity.pdbx_description
1 polymer ?
#
loop_
_entity_poly.entity_id
_entity_poly.type
_entity_poly.pdbx_seq_one_letter_code
_entity_poly.pdbx_strand_id
1 'polypeptide(L)'
;MSTHIAVLPKEFQEALERSGSSLRPLQLPHPRTGLQALFVYHGSTMLELHSVTPDAPRSWFVGQSVVSNGNLMLMTPIDPVFILIPFLQTLVERVISAQQPPAPEPESAPPPEQPHTASNSSTSTTAQSFPAIQRQHLRLGLSVEELGPLDCPKAEAIRAATRIKIASEIVGNWVEEGLMADVLGTYDISAYTDHAAVRAEQARAELAAATSRAEAAEAGKGGKSKAGEKRKAGAQASRGVDKLKKANTKGMATLNTFFGKKE
;
A
#
# COMPACT_ATOMS: atom_id res chain seq x y z
N MET A 1 7.11 29.12 -13.09
CA MET A 1 7.93 27.90 -12.98
C MET A 1 7.34 27.05 -11.86
N SER A 2 7.25 25.74 -12.05
CA SER A 2 6.79 24.83 -10.98
C SER A 2 8.00 24.36 -10.18
N THR A 3 8.01 24.64 -8.87
CA THR A 3 9.08 24.22 -7.95
C THR A 3 8.69 22.88 -7.33
N HIS A 4 9.63 21.93 -7.31
CA HIS A 4 9.44 20.61 -6.70
C HIS A 4 10.49 20.40 -5.62
N ILE A 5 10.08 19.79 -4.50
CA ILE A 5 11.00 19.39 -3.43
C ILE A 5 11.39 17.94 -3.69
N ALA A 6 12.69 17.67 -3.77
CA ALA A 6 13.22 16.34 -4.05
C ALA A 6 14.31 15.95 -3.05
N VAL A 7 14.35 14.66 -2.70
CA VAL A 7 15.47 14.02 -2.01
C VAL A 7 16.21 13.16 -3.01
N LEU A 8 17.53 13.30 -3.06
CA LEU A 8 18.41 12.58 -3.95
C LEU A 8 19.61 12.00 -3.18
N PRO A 9 20.20 10.89 -3.62
CA PRO A 9 21.41 10.34 -3.00
C PRO A 9 22.58 11.31 -3.11
N LYS A 10 23.33 11.48 -2.02
CA LYS A 10 24.41 12.47 -1.93
C LYS A 10 25.49 12.23 -2.98
N GLU A 11 25.85 10.97 -3.19
CA GLU A 11 26.88 10.54 -4.15
C GLU A 11 26.47 10.88 -5.59
N PHE A 12 25.17 10.75 -5.88
CA PHE A 12 24.61 11.13 -7.17
C PHE A 12 24.63 12.65 -7.35
N GLN A 13 24.33 13.42 -6.29
CA GLN A 13 24.45 14.88 -6.31
C GLN A 13 25.86 15.34 -6.67
N GLU A 14 26.85 14.82 -5.94
CA GLU A 14 28.24 15.20 -6.09
C GLU A 14 28.75 14.81 -7.49
N ALA A 15 28.29 13.68 -8.04
CA ALA A 15 28.60 13.26 -9.41
C ALA A 15 27.98 14.18 -10.47
N LEU A 16 26.75 14.64 -10.24
CA LEU A 16 26.07 15.56 -11.13
C LEU A 16 26.77 16.92 -11.14
N GLU A 17 27.05 17.48 -9.96
CA GLU A 17 27.75 18.76 -9.79
C GLU A 17 29.15 18.73 -10.43
N ARG A 18 29.92 17.67 -10.22
CA ARG A 18 31.25 17.50 -10.84
C ARG A 18 31.21 17.48 -12.36
N SER A 19 30.15 16.92 -12.95
CA SER A 19 30.01 16.83 -14.40
C SER A 19 29.45 18.10 -15.04
N GLY A 20 28.91 19.04 -14.25
CA GLY A 20 28.18 20.21 -14.74
C GLY A 20 26.92 19.86 -15.55
N SER A 21 26.44 18.62 -15.47
CA SER A 21 25.25 18.18 -16.21
C SER A 21 23.97 18.45 -15.44
N SER A 22 22.87 18.59 -16.17
CA SER A 22 21.53 18.75 -15.59
C SER A 22 20.79 17.41 -15.56
N LEU A 23 19.94 17.19 -14.57
CA LEU A 23 19.02 16.05 -14.53
C LEU A 23 18.16 15.98 -15.80
N ARG A 24 18.15 14.83 -16.47
CA ARG A 24 17.28 14.56 -17.61
C ARG A 24 16.35 13.39 -17.29
N PRO A 25 15.07 13.66 -16.97
CA PRO A 25 14.08 12.60 -16.77
C PRO A 25 13.86 11.82 -18.06
N LEU A 26 13.86 10.50 -17.94
CA LEU A 26 13.47 9.52 -18.94
C LEU A 26 12.12 8.94 -18.55
N GLN A 27 11.21 8.81 -19.50
CA GLN A 27 9.95 8.11 -19.30
C GLN A 27 10.07 6.70 -19.85
N LEU A 28 9.97 5.70 -18.98
CA LEU A 28 10.08 4.28 -19.33
C LEU A 28 8.93 3.49 -18.69
N PRO A 29 8.52 2.34 -19.26
CA PRO A 29 7.58 1.44 -18.62
C PRO A 29 8.16 0.93 -17.29
N HIS A 30 7.37 1.01 -16.23
CA HIS A 30 7.70 0.46 -14.92
C HIS A 30 7.73 -1.07 -15.00
N PRO A 31 8.78 -1.74 -14.49
CA PRO A 31 9.05 -3.14 -14.82
C PRO A 31 8.00 -4.14 -14.34
N ARG A 32 7.30 -3.85 -13.23
CA ARG A 32 6.19 -4.68 -12.74
C ARG A 32 4.87 -4.45 -13.47
N THR A 33 4.55 -3.19 -13.80
CA THR A 33 3.18 -2.78 -14.15
C THR A 33 3.03 -2.38 -15.60
N GLY A 34 4.13 -2.15 -16.32
CA GLY A 34 4.15 -1.61 -17.67
C GLY A 34 3.68 -0.14 -17.77
N LEU A 35 3.23 0.47 -16.67
CA LEU A 35 2.79 1.86 -16.65
C LEU A 35 3.99 2.81 -16.73
N GLN A 36 3.80 3.98 -17.31
CA GLN A 36 4.89 4.95 -17.46
C GLN A 36 5.38 5.46 -16.10
N ALA A 37 6.68 5.30 -15.85
CA ALA A 37 7.40 5.85 -14.71
C ALA A 37 8.55 6.76 -15.17
N LEU A 38 9.03 7.61 -14.26
CA LEU A 38 10.13 8.52 -14.51
C LEU A 38 11.42 7.98 -13.90
N PHE A 39 12.49 8.03 -14.66
CA PHE A 39 13.82 7.64 -14.24
C PHE A 39 14.81 8.75 -14.56
N VAL A 40 15.91 8.82 -13.83
CA VAL A 40 17.06 9.66 -14.18
C VAL A 40 18.29 8.78 -14.16
N TYR A 41 19.20 9.00 -15.09
CA TYR A 41 20.48 8.32 -15.11
C TYR A 41 21.61 9.35 -15.16
N HIS A 42 22.72 9.01 -14.52
CA HIS A 42 23.96 9.75 -14.64
C HIS A 42 25.14 8.81 -14.44
N GLY A 43 26.08 8.80 -15.39
CA GLY A 43 27.16 7.82 -15.42
C GLY A 43 26.61 6.39 -15.48
N SER A 44 26.88 5.59 -14.45
CA SER A 44 26.41 4.20 -14.31
C SER A 44 25.24 4.03 -13.35
N THR A 45 24.75 5.10 -12.74
CA THR A 45 23.69 5.04 -11.72
C THR A 45 22.36 5.45 -12.31
N MET A 46 21.34 4.62 -12.10
CA MET A 46 19.96 4.90 -12.47
C MET A 46 19.11 5.07 -11.22
N LEU A 47 18.28 6.12 -11.21
CA LEU A 47 17.36 6.44 -10.14
C LEU A 47 15.93 6.40 -10.65
N GLU A 48 15.02 5.81 -9.87
CA GLU A 48 13.58 5.90 -10.07
C GLU A 48 13.01 7.12 -9.31
N LEU A 49 12.10 7.86 -9.94
CA LEU A 49 11.41 9.00 -9.33
C LEU A 49 10.05 8.57 -8.75
N HIS A 50 9.91 8.74 -7.45
CA HIS A 50 8.66 8.54 -6.73
C HIS A 50 8.08 9.86 -6.27
N SER A 51 6.75 9.99 -6.32
CA SER A 51 6.03 11.13 -5.73
C SER A 51 5.31 10.66 -4.46
N VAL A 52 5.70 11.21 -3.32
CA VAL A 52 5.00 11.03 -2.05
C VAL A 52 4.01 12.18 -1.87
N THR A 53 2.73 11.84 -1.97
CA THR A 53 1.62 12.79 -1.75
C THR A 53 1.21 12.75 -0.28
N PRO A 54 1.05 13.92 0.38
CA PRO A 54 0.60 13.96 1.77
C PRO A 54 -0.85 13.50 1.93
N ASP A 55 -1.18 13.00 3.12
CA ASP A 55 -2.51 12.52 3.50
C ASP A 55 -3.56 13.63 3.69
N ALA A 56 -3.10 14.87 3.80
CA ALA A 56 -3.91 16.07 3.88
C ALA A 56 -3.20 17.21 3.14
N PRO A 57 -3.89 18.33 2.83
CA PRO A 57 -3.24 19.48 2.22
C PRO A 57 -2.03 19.96 3.03
N ARG A 58 -0.87 20.05 2.38
CA ARG A 58 0.40 20.54 2.94
C ARG A 58 1.08 21.46 1.94
N SER A 59 2.00 22.28 2.43
CA SER A 59 2.85 23.15 1.61
C SER A 59 4.27 23.18 2.20
N TRP A 60 5.24 23.53 1.36
CA TRP A 60 6.62 23.76 1.79
C TRP A 60 6.92 25.25 1.83
N PHE A 61 7.60 25.70 2.88
CA PHE A 61 8.23 27.02 2.93
C PHE A 61 9.71 26.86 2.53
N VAL A 62 10.10 27.48 1.42
CA VAL A 62 11.47 27.43 0.89
C VAL A 62 12.01 28.85 0.81
N GLY A 63 12.85 29.21 1.77
CA GLY A 63 13.31 30.59 1.94
C GLY A 63 12.12 31.54 2.13
N GLN A 64 11.92 32.45 1.17
CA GLN A 64 10.81 33.42 1.15
C GLN A 64 9.64 33.00 0.23
N SER A 65 9.66 31.76 -0.27
CA SER A 65 8.66 31.25 -1.21
C SER A 65 7.83 30.11 -0.61
N VAL A 66 6.61 29.94 -1.11
CA VAL A 66 5.71 28.85 -0.71
C VAL A 66 5.46 27.93 -1.90
N VAL A 67 5.70 26.64 -1.72
CA VAL A 67 5.36 25.59 -2.67
C VAL A 67 4.06 24.92 -2.21
N SER A 68 2.98 25.12 -2.96
CA SER A 68 1.61 24.79 -2.52
C SER A 68 1.21 23.32 -2.62
N ASN A 69 1.91 22.50 -3.42
CA ASN A 69 1.51 21.10 -3.67
C ASN A 69 1.77 20.17 -2.47
N GLY A 70 2.76 20.48 -1.63
CA GLY A 70 3.15 19.66 -0.47
C GLY A 70 3.76 18.29 -0.81
N ASN A 71 3.92 17.97 -2.09
CA ASN A 71 4.49 16.69 -2.51
C ASN A 71 5.99 16.64 -2.22
N LEU A 72 6.49 15.44 -1.91
CA LEU A 72 7.91 15.15 -1.79
C LEU A 72 8.31 14.17 -2.89
N MET A 73 9.26 14.56 -3.73
CA MET A 73 9.85 13.66 -4.70
C MET A 73 11.01 12.89 -4.05
N LEU A 74 11.04 11.57 -4.25
CA LEU A 74 12.15 10.71 -3.82
C LEU A 74 12.80 10.12 -5.05
N MET A 75 14.12 10.24 -5.16
CA MET A 75 14.91 9.59 -6.20
C MET A 75 15.66 8.42 -5.56
N THR A 76 15.27 7.18 -5.88
CA THR A 76 15.89 5.99 -5.28
C THR A 76 16.68 5.20 -6.32
N PRO A 77 17.86 4.67 -5.97
CA PRO A 77 18.61 3.82 -6.89
C PRO A 77 17.83 2.57 -7.29
N ILE A 78 17.84 2.28 -8.59
CA ILE A 78 17.28 1.05 -9.15
C ILE A 78 18.36 0.35 -10.00
N ASP A 79 18.44 -0.97 -9.89
CA ASP A 79 19.25 -1.76 -10.80
C ASP A 79 18.58 -1.80 -12.19
N PRO A 80 19.25 -1.33 -13.26
CA PRO A 80 18.70 -1.34 -14.61
C PRO A 80 18.25 -2.72 -15.10
N VAL A 81 18.77 -3.81 -14.52
CA VAL A 81 18.34 -5.18 -14.83
C VAL A 81 16.83 -5.33 -14.67
N PHE A 82 16.22 -4.75 -13.64
CA PHE A 82 14.77 -4.86 -13.44
C PHE A 82 13.98 -4.26 -14.60
N ILE A 83 14.45 -3.14 -15.16
CA ILE A 83 13.84 -2.51 -16.32
C ILE A 83 14.00 -3.40 -17.56
N LEU A 84 15.12 -4.10 -17.70
CA LEU A 84 15.43 -4.95 -18.85
C LEU A 84 14.68 -6.28 -18.87
N ILE A 85 14.37 -6.87 -17.71
CA ILE A 85 13.66 -8.17 -17.60
C ILE A 85 12.43 -8.28 -18.54
N PRO A 86 11.44 -7.37 -18.50
CA PRO A 86 10.25 -7.50 -19.36
C PRO A 86 10.58 -7.41 -20.86
N PHE A 87 11.61 -6.64 -21.24
CA PHE A 87 12.07 -6.59 -22.64
C PHE A 87 12.74 -7.89 -23.05
N LEU A 88 13.53 -8.51 -22.17
CA LEU A 88 14.17 -9.79 -22.45
C LEU A 88 13.14 -10.92 -22.59
N GLN A 89 12.12 -10.96 -21.72
CA GLN A 89 11.03 -11.93 -21.81
C GLN A 89 10.29 -11.85 -23.16
N THR A 90 9.87 -10.64 -23.55
CA THR A 90 9.19 -10.43 -24.84
C THR A 90 10.08 -10.74 -26.05
N LEU A 91 11.39 -10.48 -25.96
CA LEU A 91 12.34 -10.87 -27.02
C LEU A 91 12.48 -12.39 -27.12
N VAL A 92 12.59 -13.09 -25.99
CA VAL A 92 12.68 -14.56 -25.95
C VAL A 92 11.44 -15.20 -26.56
N GLU A 93 10.24 -14.73 -26.19
CA GLU A 93 8.98 -15.22 -26.76
C GLU A 93 8.92 -15.03 -28.28
N ARG A 94 9.37 -13.87 -28.79
CA ARG A 94 9.44 -13.61 -30.23
C ARG A 94 10.39 -14.54 -30.95
N VAL A 95 11.56 -14.79 -30.37
CA VAL A 95 12.56 -15.71 -30.95
C VAL A 95 12.03 -17.14 -30.99
N ILE A 96 11.36 -17.60 -29.92
CA ILE A 96 10.75 -18.93 -29.87
C ILE A 96 9.63 -19.04 -30.92
N SER A 97 8.75 -18.06 -30.99
CA SER A 97 7.63 -18.03 -31.96
C SER A 97 8.13 -18.03 -33.41
N ALA A 98 9.21 -17.28 -33.70
CA ALA A 98 9.80 -17.23 -35.04
C ALA A 98 10.50 -18.54 -35.48
N GLN A 99 10.85 -19.43 -34.53
CA GLN A 99 11.45 -20.73 -34.82
C GLN A 99 10.41 -21.86 -34.99
N GLN A 100 9.14 -21.59 -34.70
CA GLN A 100 8.05 -22.53 -34.95
C GLN A 100 7.85 -22.66 -36.48
N PRO A 101 7.89 -23.87 -37.06
CA PRO A 101 7.53 -24.06 -38.47
C PRO A 101 6.11 -23.55 -38.72
N PRO A 102 5.80 -22.96 -39.89
CA PRO A 102 4.44 -22.56 -40.21
C PRO A 102 3.53 -23.79 -40.07
N ALA A 103 2.52 -23.68 -39.21
CA ALA A 103 1.50 -24.71 -39.08
C ALA A 103 0.84 -24.94 -40.46
N PRO A 104 0.46 -26.18 -40.82
CA PRO A 104 -0.27 -26.43 -42.05
C PRO A 104 -1.55 -25.60 -42.06
N GLU A 105 -1.76 -24.84 -43.14
CA GLU A 105 -2.92 -23.97 -43.33
C GLU A 105 -4.22 -24.77 -43.11
N PRO A 106 -5.10 -24.39 -42.17
CA PRO A 106 -6.41 -24.99 -42.09
C PRO A 106 -7.24 -24.52 -43.29
N GLU A 107 -7.62 -25.50 -44.10
CA GLU A 107 -8.57 -25.42 -45.20
C GLU A 107 -9.84 -24.64 -44.78
N SER A 108 -10.27 -23.77 -45.70
CA SER A 108 -11.41 -22.85 -45.66
C SER A 108 -12.54 -23.12 -44.64
N ALA A 109 -12.81 -22.14 -43.77
CA ALA A 109 -14.11 -21.95 -43.12
C ALA A 109 -14.46 -20.44 -43.04
N PRO A 110 -15.75 -20.07 -43.13
CA PRO A 110 -16.21 -18.72 -43.46
C PRO A 110 -16.07 -17.72 -42.28
N PRO A 111 -16.13 -16.40 -42.55
CA PRO A 111 -15.75 -15.39 -41.57
C PRO A 111 -16.79 -15.24 -40.44
N PRO A 112 -16.40 -15.26 -39.16
CA PRO A 112 -17.24 -14.75 -38.09
C PRO A 112 -17.11 -13.22 -37.99
N GLU A 113 -18.25 -12.60 -37.76
CA GLU A 113 -18.47 -11.16 -37.57
C GLU A 113 -17.55 -10.56 -36.51
N GLN A 114 -17.07 -9.34 -36.77
CA GLN A 114 -16.30 -8.54 -35.82
C GLN A 114 -17.21 -7.99 -34.70
N PRO A 115 -16.92 -8.21 -33.42
CA PRO A 115 -17.37 -7.34 -32.36
C PRO A 115 -16.32 -6.24 -32.16
N HIS A 116 -16.70 -5.01 -32.48
CA HIS A 116 -15.96 -3.81 -32.11
C HIS A 116 -15.85 -3.75 -30.58
N THR A 117 -14.69 -4.04 -30.02
CA THR A 117 -14.41 -3.76 -28.60
C THR A 117 -13.73 -2.40 -28.52
N ALA A 118 -14.49 -1.45 -27.97
CA ALA A 118 -14.03 -0.11 -27.67
C ALA A 118 -12.86 -0.17 -26.68
N SER A 119 -11.73 0.40 -27.10
CA SER A 119 -10.59 0.71 -26.23
C SER A 119 -10.99 1.79 -25.24
N ASN A 120 -11.45 1.41 -24.05
CA ASN A 120 -11.62 2.35 -22.96
C ASN A 120 -10.27 2.56 -22.26
N SER A 121 -9.44 3.45 -22.81
CA SER A 121 -8.29 4.00 -22.10
C SER A 121 -8.76 5.11 -21.17
N SER A 122 -9.35 4.73 -20.02
CA SER A 122 -9.52 5.66 -18.90
C SER A 122 -8.24 5.67 -18.08
N THR A 123 -7.28 6.52 -18.45
CA THR A 123 -6.15 6.87 -17.59
C THR A 123 -6.66 7.72 -16.43
N SER A 124 -7.16 7.06 -15.38
CA SER A 124 -7.04 7.63 -14.04
C SER A 124 -5.60 7.39 -13.60
N THR A 125 -4.80 8.45 -13.60
CA THR A 125 -3.46 8.47 -13.01
C THR A 125 -3.61 8.34 -11.49
N THR A 126 -3.97 7.15 -11.03
CA THR A 126 -3.83 6.78 -9.63
C THR A 126 -2.34 6.71 -9.38
N ALA A 127 -1.83 7.61 -8.53
CA ALA A 127 -0.46 7.53 -8.05
C ALA A 127 -0.19 6.09 -7.62
N GLN A 128 0.87 5.47 -8.15
CA GLN A 128 1.24 4.12 -7.77
C GLN A 128 1.43 4.09 -6.26
N SER A 129 0.46 3.52 -5.55
CA SER A 129 0.62 3.18 -4.15
C SER A 129 1.62 2.04 -4.14
N PHE A 130 2.84 2.31 -3.67
CA PHE A 130 3.75 1.23 -3.33
C PHE A 130 3.03 0.30 -2.36
N PRO A 131 3.05 -1.03 -2.59
CA PRO A 131 2.69 -1.97 -1.56
C PRO A 131 3.64 -1.71 -0.38
N ALA A 132 3.17 -0.97 0.62
CA ALA A 132 3.84 -0.93 1.89
C ALA A 132 3.98 -2.38 2.34
N ILE A 133 5.16 -2.78 2.84
CA ILE A 133 5.34 -4.08 3.50
C ILE A 133 4.12 -4.28 4.36
N GLN A 134 3.33 -5.31 4.05
CA GLN A 134 2.03 -5.41 4.68
C GLN A 134 2.32 -5.60 6.16
N ARG A 135 1.89 -4.65 7.00
CA ARG A 135 2.21 -4.65 8.45
C ARG A 135 1.85 -5.98 9.10
N GLN A 136 0.92 -6.73 8.50
CA GLN A 136 0.59 -8.09 8.86
C GLN A 136 1.79 -9.05 8.81
N HIS A 137 2.67 -9.04 7.79
CA HIS A 137 3.81 -9.96 7.74
C HIS A 137 4.78 -9.71 8.90
N LEU A 138 5.04 -8.44 9.22
CA LEU A 138 5.86 -8.06 10.37
C LEU A 138 5.25 -8.55 11.68
N ARG A 139 3.94 -8.35 11.85
CA ARG A 139 3.21 -8.78 13.03
C ARG A 139 3.20 -10.31 13.17
N LEU A 140 2.73 -11.01 12.15
CA LEU A 140 2.51 -12.45 12.16
C LEU A 140 3.81 -13.24 12.21
N GLY A 141 4.88 -12.72 11.60
CA GLY A 141 6.06 -13.52 11.32
C GLY A 141 7.35 -13.04 11.97
N LEU A 142 7.41 -11.80 12.47
CA LEU A 142 8.61 -11.23 13.11
C LEU A 142 8.36 -10.65 14.52
N SER A 143 7.10 -10.54 14.95
CA SER A 143 6.77 -9.93 16.25
C SER A 143 7.25 -10.76 17.43
N VAL A 144 7.76 -10.07 18.45
CA VAL A 144 8.06 -10.67 19.75
C VAL A 144 6.78 -10.93 20.56
N GLU A 145 5.76 -10.09 20.38
CA GLU A 145 4.47 -10.24 21.09
C GLU A 145 3.71 -11.48 20.62
N GLU A 146 3.79 -11.79 19.32
CA GLU A 146 3.04 -12.90 18.72
C GLU A 146 3.80 -14.22 18.81
N LEU A 147 5.12 -14.19 18.56
CA LEU A 147 5.95 -15.40 18.46
C LEU A 147 6.85 -15.64 19.67
N GLY A 148 6.88 -14.72 20.64
CA GLY A 148 7.78 -14.79 21.79
C GLY A 148 9.18 -14.21 21.51
N PRO A 149 10.17 -14.40 22.40
CA PRO A 149 11.51 -13.82 22.26
C PRO A 149 12.19 -14.13 20.92
N LEU A 150 13.11 -13.26 20.47
CA LEU A 150 13.79 -13.40 19.18
C LEU A 150 14.53 -14.73 19.02
N ASP A 151 15.08 -15.26 20.11
CA ASP A 151 15.85 -16.51 20.13
C ASP A 151 14.98 -17.75 20.42
N CYS A 152 13.65 -17.64 20.36
CA CYS A 152 12.80 -18.79 20.61
C CYS A 152 12.96 -19.82 19.46
N PRO A 153 13.37 -21.07 19.74
CA PRO A 153 13.63 -22.05 18.69
C PRO A 153 12.35 -22.41 17.90
N LYS A 154 11.19 -22.35 18.56
CA LYS A 154 9.90 -22.70 17.98
C LYS A 154 9.43 -21.74 16.88
N ALA A 155 9.87 -20.48 16.91
CA ALA A 155 9.48 -19.48 15.90
C ALA A 155 10.60 -19.14 14.93
N GLU A 156 11.77 -19.75 15.06
CA GLU A 156 12.90 -19.50 14.16
C GLU A 156 12.54 -19.82 12.71
N ALA A 157 11.91 -20.97 12.46
CA ALA A 157 11.44 -21.36 11.14
C ALA A 157 10.41 -20.38 10.56
N ILE A 158 9.45 -19.93 11.37
CA ILE A 158 8.43 -18.94 10.97
C ILE A 158 9.11 -17.61 10.61
N ARG A 159 10.06 -17.14 11.44
CA ARG A 159 10.81 -15.90 11.18
C ARG A 159 11.65 -15.99 9.92
N ALA A 160 12.35 -17.10 9.71
CA ALA A 160 13.15 -17.33 8.51
C ALA A 160 12.27 -17.29 7.25
N ALA A 161 11.17 -18.05 7.22
CA ALA A 161 10.20 -18.06 6.14
C ALA A 161 9.58 -16.67 5.90
N THR A 162 9.26 -15.94 6.97
CA THR A 162 8.71 -14.58 6.87
C THR A 162 9.70 -13.60 6.26
N ARG A 163 10.99 -13.66 6.62
CA ARG A 163 12.02 -12.79 6.02
C ARG A 163 12.11 -13.02 4.51
N ILE A 164 12.06 -14.28 4.07
CA ILE A 164 12.03 -14.62 2.64
C ILE A 164 10.80 -13.99 1.99
N LYS A 165 9.61 -14.22 2.55
CA LYS A 165 8.35 -13.66 2.03
C LYS A 165 8.39 -12.14 1.91
N ILE A 166 8.86 -11.44 2.95
CA ILE A 166 8.98 -9.97 2.94
C ILE A 166 10.01 -9.51 1.92
N ALA A 167 11.18 -10.16 1.84
CA ALA A 167 12.21 -9.82 0.87
C ALA A 167 11.70 -9.98 -0.56
N SER A 168 11.01 -11.09 -0.85
CA SER A 168 10.36 -11.32 -2.14
C SER A 168 9.30 -10.27 -2.46
N GLU A 169 8.50 -9.82 -1.49
CA GLU A 169 7.51 -8.75 -1.72
C GLU A 169 8.15 -7.39 -2.01
N ILE A 170 9.27 -7.08 -1.34
CA ILE A 170 10.04 -5.86 -1.61
C ILE A 170 10.53 -5.90 -3.07
N VAL A 171 11.19 -6.99 -3.48
CA VAL A 171 11.66 -7.15 -4.87
C VAL A 171 10.49 -7.20 -5.85
N GLY A 172 9.37 -7.78 -5.43
CA GLY A 172 8.11 -7.88 -6.17
C GLY A 172 7.51 -6.53 -6.54
N ASN A 173 8.01 -5.42 -5.99
CA ASN A 173 7.65 -4.09 -6.49
C ASN A 173 8.16 -3.82 -7.90
N TRP A 174 9.24 -4.48 -8.33
CA TRP A 174 9.85 -4.27 -9.64
C TRP A 174 9.78 -5.49 -10.57
N VAL A 175 9.18 -6.59 -10.13
CA VAL A 175 9.08 -7.85 -10.89
C VAL A 175 7.62 -8.15 -11.20
N GLU A 176 7.34 -8.65 -12.40
CA GLU A 176 6.02 -9.11 -12.83
C GLU A 176 5.47 -10.20 -11.89
N GLU A 177 4.14 -10.26 -11.74
CA GLU A 177 3.48 -11.07 -10.72
C GLU A 177 3.68 -12.57 -10.92
N GLY A 178 3.57 -13.07 -12.16
CA GLY A 178 3.85 -14.45 -12.51
C GLY A 178 5.29 -14.85 -12.20
N LEU A 179 6.27 -14.06 -12.63
CA LEU A 179 7.68 -14.33 -12.35
C LEU A 179 7.99 -14.31 -10.84
N MET A 180 7.38 -13.39 -10.09
CA MET A 180 7.55 -13.35 -8.64
C MET A 180 6.91 -14.56 -7.94
N ALA A 181 5.78 -15.07 -8.46
CA ALA A 181 5.16 -16.29 -7.97
C ALA A 181 6.07 -17.51 -8.20
N ASP A 182 6.70 -17.61 -9.38
CA ASP A 182 7.67 -18.67 -9.69
C ASP A 182 8.88 -18.62 -8.74
N VAL A 183 9.43 -17.42 -8.51
CA VAL A 183 10.55 -17.22 -7.55
C VAL A 183 10.15 -17.65 -6.15
N LEU A 184 8.97 -17.24 -5.67
CA LEU A 184 8.46 -17.65 -4.35
C LEU A 184 8.27 -19.17 -4.26
N GLY A 185 7.87 -19.83 -5.36
CA GLY A 185 7.75 -21.28 -5.45
C GLY A 185 9.08 -22.03 -5.27
N THR A 186 10.22 -21.36 -5.43
CA THR A 186 11.54 -21.98 -5.19
C THR A 186 11.94 -22.05 -3.72
N TYR A 187 11.25 -21.33 -2.84
CA TYR A 187 11.57 -21.27 -1.41
C TYR A 187 10.55 -22.04 -0.57
N ASP A 188 11.05 -22.72 0.47
CA ASP A 188 10.17 -23.27 1.51
C ASP A 188 9.74 -22.15 2.48
N ILE A 189 8.50 -21.71 2.32
CA ILE A 189 7.84 -20.73 3.21
C ILE A 189 6.65 -21.34 3.97
N SER A 190 6.53 -22.67 4.01
CA SER A 190 5.41 -23.40 4.62
C SER A 190 5.17 -23.00 6.08
N ALA A 191 6.25 -22.89 6.87
CA ALA A 191 6.17 -22.48 8.27
C ALA A 191 5.46 -21.12 8.45
N TYR A 192 5.67 -20.17 7.53
CA TYR A 192 4.98 -18.89 7.55
C TYR A 192 3.52 -19.02 7.10
N THR A 193 3.26 -19.75 6.01
CA THR A 193 1.89 -19.87 5.47
C THR A 193 0.95 -20.59 6.44
N ASP A 194 1.44 -21.64 7.10
CA ASP A 194 0.67 -22.40 8.07
C ASP A 194 0.37 -21.55 9.30
N HIS A 195 1.37 -20.82 9.81
CA HIS A 195 1.17 -19.89 10.93
C HIS A 195 0.17 -18.79 10.59
N ALA A 196 0.29 -18.18 9.40
CA ALA A 196 -0.63 -17.15 8.94
C ALA A 196 -2.06 -17.67 8.79
N ALA A 197 -2.25 -18.90 8.29
CA ALA A 197 -3.56 -19.53 8.16
C ALA A 197 -4.20 -19.80 9.53
N VAL A 198 -3.43 -20.36 10.48
CA VAL A 198 -3.90 -20.58 11.86
C VAL A 198 -4.32 -19.27 12.52
N ARG A 199 -3.51 -18.21 12.39
CA ARG A 199 -3.83 -16.91 12.99
C ARG A 199 -5.03 -16.25 12.32
N ALA A 200 -5.20 -16.40 11.00
CA ALA A 200 -6.37 -15.91 10.29
C ALA A 200 -7.66 -16.55 10.80
N GLU A 201 -7.65 -17.87 11.05
CA GLU A 201 -8.81 -18.59 11.61
C GLU A 201 -9.11 -18.16 13.05
N GLN A 202 -8.08 -18.04 13.89
CA GLN A 202 -8.24 -17.52 15.26
C GLN A 202 -8.82 -16.10 15.27
N ALA A 203 -8.33 -15.21 14.40
CA ALA A 203 -8.84 -13.84 14.29
C ALA A 203 -10.32 -13.81 13.86
N ARG A 204 -10.75 -14.71 12.95
CA ARG A 204 -12.15 -14.85 12.56
C ARG A 204 -13.01 -15.33 13.73
N ALA A 205 -12.54 -16.31 14.50
CA ALA A 205 -13.24 -16.80 15.69
C ALA A 205 -13.35 -15.73 16.79
N GLU A 206 -12.27 -14.99 17.04
CA GLU A 206 -12.25 -13.86 17.99
C GLU A 206 -13.24 -12.76 17.58
N LEU A 207 -13.31 -12.43 16.29
CA LEU A 207 -14.28 -11.45 15.76
C LEU A 207 -15.72 -11.94 15.92
N ALA A 208 -16.01 -13.20 15.55
CA ALA A 208 -17.34 -13.78 15.72
C ALA A 208 -17.79 -13.77 17.19
N ALA A 209 -16.88 -14.10 18.12
CA ALA A 209 -17.13 -14.04 19.56
C ALA A 209 -17.26 -12.60 20.09
N ALA A 210 -16.60 -11.62 19.48
CA ALA A 210 -16.78 -10.21 19.83
C ALA A 210 -18.15 -9.69 19.35
N THR A 211 -18.55 -10.04 18.13
CA THR A 211 -19.85 -9.68 17.55
C THR A 211 -21.00 -10.27 18.37
N SER A 212 -20.95 -11.56 18.71
CA SER A 212 -22.00 -12.19 19.53
C SER A 212 -22.12 -11.58 20.93
N ARG A 213 -20.99 -11.21 21.56
CA ARG A 213 -20.98 -10.47 22.84
C ARG A 213 -21.59 -9.07 22.71
N ALA A 214 -21.32 -8.37 21.61
CA ALA A 214 -21.89 -7.05 21.34
C ALA A 214 -23.41 -7.13 21.11
N GLU A 215 -23.87 -8.12 20.33
CA GLU A 215 -25.29 -8.38 20.08
C GLU A 215 -26.04 -8.74 21.37
N ALA A 216 -25.47 -9.62 22.20
CA ALA A 216 -26.03 -9.96 23.51
C ALA A 216 -26.12 -8.75 24.46
N ALA A 217 -25.13 -7.87 24.44
CA ALA A 217 -25.12 -6.64 25.25
C ALA A 217 -26.19 -5.62 24.82
N GLU A 218 -26.50 -5.54 23.52
CA GLU A 218 -27.59 -4.69 23.00
C GLU A 218 -28.98 -5.31 23.24
N ALA A 219 -29.13 -6.64 23.11
CA ALA A 219 -30.37 -7.34 23.46
C ALA A 219 -30.76 -7.17 24.94
N GLY A 220 -29.76 -7.08 25.83
CA GLY A 220 -29.95 -6.82 27.27
C GLY A 220 -30.48 -5.42 27.63
N LYS A 221 -30.48 -4.45 26.70
CA LYS A 221 -31.01 -3.09 26.94
C LYS A 221 -32.52 -2.93 26.68
N GLY A 222 -33.20 -3.97 26.19
CA GLY A 222 -34.63 -3.94 25.85
C GLY A 222 -35.61 -4.12 27.02
N GLY A 223 -35.15 -4.38 28.24
CA GLY A 223 -36.01 -4.69 29.39
C GLY A 223 -36.29 -3.49 30.31
N LYS A 224 -37.29 -2.66 29.99
CA LYS A 224 -37.86 -1.69 30.95
C LYS A 224 -38.91 -2.39 31.83
N SER A 225 -38.47 -3.15 32.84
CA SER A 225 -39.37 -3.68 33.87
C SER A 225 -39.58 -2.66 35.00
N LYS A 226 -40.85 -2.40 35.31
CA LYS A 226 -41.33 -1.68 36.49
C LYS A 226 -41.13 -2.53 37.76
N ALA A 227 -40.99 -1.80 38.88
CA ALA A 227 -41.24 -2.18 40.28
C ALA A 227 -40.08 -2.81 41.09
N GLY A 228 -39.81 -2.20 42.25
CA GLY A 228 -39.14 -2.86 43.38
C GLY A 228 -37.96 -2.08 43.97
N GLU A 229 -38.25 -1.24 44.96
CA GLU A 229 -37.30 -0.52 45.79
C GLU A 229 -36.35 -1.46 46.57
N LYS A 230 -35.03 -1.40 46.31
CA LYS A 230 -33.94 -1.45 47.31
C LYS A 230 -32.54 -1.37 46.69
N ARG A 231 -31.79 -0.36 47.18
CA ARG A 231 -30.31 -0.19 47.18
C ARG A 231 -29.60 -0.06 45.82
N LYS A 232 -29.59 1.17 45.32
CA LYS A 232 -28.70 1.65 44.26
C LYS A 232 -27.27 1.81 44.80
N ALA A 233 -26.44 0.78 44.67
CA ALA A 233 -25.00 0.98 44.52
C ALA A 233 -24.77 1.40 43.07
N GLY A 234 -24.50 2.69 42.85
CA GLY A 234 -24.28 3.23 41.51
C GLY A 234 -23.08 2.55 40.86
N ALA A 235 -23.31 1.85 39.75
CA ALA A 235 -22.23 1.45 38.85
C ALA A 235 -21.52 2.74 38.40
N GLN A 236 -20.31 2.95 38.90
CA GLN A 236 -19.51 4.10 38.56
C GLN A 236 -19.07 3.94 37.10
N ALA A 237 -19.66 4.76 36.22
CA ALA A 237 -19.23 4.86 34.84
C ALA A 237 -17.75 5.29 34.79
N SER A 238 -17.00 4.76 33.83
CA SER A 238 -15.57 5.07 33.73
C SER A 238 -15.36 6.56 33.48
N ARG A 239 -14.32 7.12 34.11
CA ARG A 239 -13.97 8.55 34.07
C ARG A 239 -13.81 9.15 32.66
N GLY A 240 -13.61 8.31 31.64
CA GLY A 240 -13.52 8.74 30.25
C GLY A 240 -14.87 9.12 29.64
N VAL A 241 -15.95 8.43 30.01
CA VAL A 241 -17.30 8.69 29.48
C VAL A 241 -17.93 9.93 30.11
N ASP A 242 -17.63 10.22 31.38
CA ASP A 242 -18.09 11.45 32.04
C ASP A 242 -17.42 12.71 31.48
N LYS A 243 -16.17 12.61 31.01
CA LYS A 243 -15.48 13.72 30.33
C LYS A 243 -15.93 13.94 28.88
N LEU A 244 -16.60 12.96 28.27
CA LEU A 244 -17.18 13.06 26.93
C LEU A 244 -18.66 13.47 26.91
N LYS A 245 -19.27 13.70 28.08
CA LYS A 245 -20.62 14.26 28.13
C LYS A 245 -20.59 15.68 27.60
N LYS A 246 -21.13 15.83 26.38
CA LYS A 246 -21.35 17.10 25.69
C LYS A 246 -21.99 18.09 26.67
N ALA A 247 -21.42 19.29 26.77
CA ALA A 247 -21.93 20.33 27.66
C ALA A 247 -23.44 20.52 27.43
N ASN A 248 -24.20 20.64 28.52
CA ASN A 248 -25.65 20.84 28.45
C ASN A 248 -25.94 22.23 27.88
N THR A 249 -26.27 22.31 26.60
CA THR A 249 -26.56 23.57 25.89
C THR A 249 -27.99 24.08 26.12
N LYS A 250 -28.76 23.44 27.01
CA LYS A 250 -30.14 23.82 27.31
C LYS A 250 -30.14 25.10 28.16
N GLY A 251 -30.17 26.25 27.47
CA GLY A 251 -30.20 27.59 28.08
C GLY A 251 -29.13 28.57 27.56
N MET A 252 -28.22 28.15 26.67
CA MET A 252 -27.27 29.07 26.05
C MET A 252 -27.92 29.83 24.88
N ALA A 253 -27.68 31.14 24.81
CA ALA A 253 -28.13 31.99 23.70
C ALA A 253 -27.50 31.50 22.38
N THR A 254 -28.32 31.39 21.33
CA THR A 254 -27.87 30.98 20.01
C THR A 254 -27.22 32.17 19.29
N LEU A 255 -26.11 31.93 18.59
CA LEU A 255 -25.31 32.93 17.87
C LEU A 255 -26.09 33.82 16.88
N ASN A 256 -27.31 33.44 16.50
CA ASN A 256 -28.23 34.27 15.70
C ASN A 256 -28.70 35.55 16.41
N THR A 257 -28.54 35.67 17.74
CA THR A 257 -28.84 36.93 18.45
C THR A 257 -27.78 38.02 18.23
N PHE A 258 -26.57 37.66 17.75
CA PHE A 258 -25.48 38.62 17.55
C PHE A 258 -25.35 39.13 16.11
N PHE A 259 -26.00 38.50 15.14
CA PHE A 259 -25.93 38.86 13.72
C PHE A 259 -27.32 39.19 13.15
N GLY A 260 -28.03 40.12 13.80
CA GLY A 260 -29.22 40.73 13.21
C GLY A 260 -28.86 41.42 11.89
N LYS A 261 -29.68 41.20 10.85
CA LYS A 261 -29.56 41.89 9.55
C LYS A 261 -29.54 43.40 9.78
N LYS A 262 -28.51 44.08 9.28
CA LYS A 262 -28.55 45.53 9.03
C LYS A 262 -29.66 45.79 8.01
N GLU A 263 -30.58 46.68 8.34
CA GLU A 263 -31.36 47.43 7.34
C GLU A 263 -30.42 48.25 6.44
#